data_AF-A7HRZ6-F1
#
_entry.id   AF-A7HRZ6-F1
#
_cell.length_a   1.000
_cell.length_b   1.000
_cell.length_c   1.000
_cell.angle_alpha   90.00
_cell.angle_beta   90.00
_cell.angle_gamma   90.00
#
_symmetry.space_group_name_H-M   'P 1'
#
loop_
_entity.id
_entity.type
_entity.pdbx_description
1 polymer ?
#
loop_
_entity_poly.entity_id
_entity_poly.type
_entity_poly.pdbx_seq_one_letter_code
_entity_poly.pdbx_strand_id
1 'polypeptide(L)' 'MSYSKPIKSPCLSVCAVDGRANVCTGCGRRLKEIAGWSAMSDGERDAVLRELPARIEALGEKAQAPEEALAKIKAALGA' A
#
# COMPACT_ATOMS: atom_id res chain seq x y z
N MET A 1 -17.89 5.58 21.42
CA MET A 1 -17.40 5.16 20.09
C MET A 1 -16.07 4.45 20.26
N SER A 2 -15.97 3.18 19.88
CA SER A 2 -14.74 2.38 20.01
C SER A 2 -13.78 2.75 18.88
N TYR A 3 -12.68 3.42 19.22
CA TYR A 3 -11.61 3.74 18.28
C TYR A 3 -10.72 2.52 18.12
N SER A 4 -11.06 1.69 17.14
CA SER A 4 -10.24 0.55 16.74
C SER A 4 -8.88 1.08 16.27
N LYS A 5 -7.82 0.56 16.89
CA LYS A 5 -6.41 0.85 16.63
C LYS A 5 -6.17 1.00 15.11
N PRO A 6 -5.53 2.07 14.62
CA PRO A 6 -5.39 2.32 13.20
C PRO A 6 -4.64 1.15 12.54
N ILE A 7 -5.33 0.44 11.66
CA ILE A 7 -4.73 -0.61 10.83
C ILE A 7 -3.62 0.04 10.01
N LYS A 8 -2.40 -0.49 10.12
CA LYS A 8 -1.26 -0.11 9.28
C LYS A 8 -1.71 -0.13 7.82
N SER A 9 -1.77 1.04 7.19
CA SER A 9 -2.26 1.20 5.82
C SER A 9 -1.37 2.19 5.07
N PRO A 10 -0.78 1.80 3.93
CA PRO A 10 0.09 2.67 3.14
C PRO A 10 -0.71 3.63 2.23
N CYS A 11 -1.98 3.90 2.56
CA CYS A 11 -2.85 4.70 1.71
C CYS A 11 -2.45 6.18 1.73
N LEU A 12 -2.22 6.78 0.55
CA LEU A 12 -2.00 8.22 0.36
C LEU A 12 -3.32 9.00 0.20
N SER A 13 -4.48 8.34 0.36
CA SER A 13 -5.80 8.89 -0.03
C SER A 13 -5.91 9.27 -1.51
N VAL A 14 -4.94 8.84 -2.31
CA VAL A 14 -4.94 8.93 -3.77
C VAL A 14 -5.36 7.58 -4.33
N CYS A 15 -6.60 7.51 -4.83
CA CYS A 15 -7.10 6.32 -5.51
C CYS A 15 -6.85 6.45 -7.01
N ALA A 16 -5.65 6.05 -7.43
CA ALA A 16 -5.29 5.95 -8.84
C ALA A 16 -4.87 4.52 -9.10
N VAL A 17 -5.65 3.75 -9.86
CA VAL A 17 -5.37 2.34 -10.17
C VAL A 17 -5.01 2.22 -11.64
N ASP A 18 -3.87 1.60 -11.93
CA ASP A 18 -3.52 1.18 -13.28
C ASP A 18 -4.31 -0.11 -13.58
N GLY A 19 -5.28 -0.01 -14.49
CA GLY A 19 -6.15 -1.13 -14.87
C GLY A 19 -5.41 -2.25 -15.62
N ARG A 20 -4.24 -2.00 -16.22
CA ARG A 20 -3.42 -3.05 -16.86
C ARG A 20 -2.63 -3.83 -15.82
N ALA A 21 -2.03 -3.13 -14.85
CA ALA A 21 -1.20 -3.71 -13.82
C ALA A 21 -2.00 -4.14 -12.57
N ASN A 22 -3.28 -3.78 -12.47
CA ASN A 22 -4.18 -4.08 -11.34
C ASN A 22 -3.61 -3.61 -9.98
N VAL A 23 -2.86 -2.51 -10.00
CA VAL A 23 -2.19 -1.91 -8.83
C VAL A 23 -2.58 -0.45 -8.71
N CYS A 24 -2.68 0.01 -7.47
CA CYS A 24 -2.79 1.43 -7.16
C CYS A 24 -1.44 2.09 -7.45
N THR A 25 -1.39 3.06 -8.37
CA THR A 25 -0.22 3.89 -8.65
C THR A 25 0.08 4.92 -7.56
N GLY A 26 -0.85 5.11 -6.61
CA GLY A 26 -0.64 5.90 -5.40
C GLY A 26 0.06 5.13 -4.30
N CYS A 27 -0.48 3.98 -3.87
CA CYS A 27 0.04 3.22 -2.73
C CYS A 27 0.73 1.89 -3.09
N GLY A 28 0.78 1.51 -4.36
CA GLY A 28 1.39 0.28 -4.86
C GLY A 28 0.58 -0.99 -4.64
N ARG A 29 -0.52 -0.94 -3.86
CA ARG A 29 -1.31 -2.13 -3.51
C ARG A 29 -2.21 -2.59 -4.65
N ARG A 30 -2.38 -3.89 -4.79
CA ARG A 30 -3.36 -4.50 -5.71
C ARG A 30 -4.75 -4.42 -5.14
N LEU A 31 -5.75 -4.35 -6.02
CA LEU A 31 -7.17 -4.38 -5.64
C LEU A 31 -7.53 -5.56 -4.72
N LYS A 32 -6.96 -6.75 -4.97
CA LYS A 32 -7.16 -7.94 -4.12
C LYS A 32 -6.66 -7.73 -2.68
N GLU A 33 -5.50 -7.07 -2.52
CA GLU A 33 -4.93 -6.77 -1.21
C GLU A 33 -5.72 -5.68 -0.50
N ILE A 34 -6.24 -4.69 -1.24
CA ILE A 34 -7.14 -3.66 -0.71
C ILE A 34 -8.41 -4.30 -0.16
N ALA A 35 -9.03 -5.22 -0.90
CA ALA A 35 -10.25 -5.91 -0.50
C ALA A 35 -10.06 -6.83 0.72
N GLY A 36 -8.91 -7.50 0.82
CA GLY A 36 -8.57 -8.39 1.94
C GLY A 36 -7.90 -7.72 3.14
N TRP A 37 -7.57 -6.43 3.07
CA TRP A 37 -6.68 -5.77 4.03
C TRP A 37 -7.16 -5.83 5.48
N SER A 38 -8.47 -5.65 5.69
CA SER A 38 -9.10 -5.71 7.01
C SER A 38 -9.10 -7.12 7.60
N ALA A 39 -9.11 -8.16 6.75
CA ALA A 39 -9.08 -9.56 7.14
C ALA A 39 -7.66 -10.11 7.32
N MET A 40 -6.64 -9.47 6.71
CA MET A 40 -5.24 -9.86 6.86
C MET A 40 -4.72 -9.64 8.28
N SER A 41 -3.88 -10.57 8.75
CA SER A 41 -3.15 -10.44 10.02
C SER A 41 -2.02 -9.42 9.92
N ASP A 42 -1.54 -8.87 11.04
CA ASP A 42 -0.43 -7.91 11.03
C ASP A 42 0.83 -8.46 10.32
N GLY A 43 1.15 -9.76 10.47
CA GLY A 43 2.26 -10.39 9.77
C GLY A 43 2.07 -10.46 8.25
N GLU A 44 0.84 -10.72 7.78
CA GLU A 44 0.52 -10.70 6.34
C GLU A 44 0.58 -9.28 5.78
N ARG A 45 0.07 -8.29 6.54
CA ARG A 45 0.18 -6.88 6.16
C ARG A 45 1.63 -6.45 6.06
N ASP A 46 2.50 -6.89 6.98
CA ASP A 46 3.93 -6.58 6.95
C ASP A 46 4.61 -7.22 5.73
N ALA A 47 4.26 -8.47 5.40
CA ALA A 47 4.73 -9.13 4.19
C ALA A 47 4.33 -8.35 2.92
N VAL A 48 3.05 -7.97 2.80
CA VAL A 48 2.58 -7.15 1.66
C VAL A 48 3.30 -5.81 1.65
N LEU A 49 3.41 -5.12 2.79
CA LEU A 49 4.09 -3.84 2.89
C LEU A 49 5.56 -3.92 2.46
N ARG A 50 6.27 -5.03 2.70
CA ARG A 50 7.66 -5.22 2.22
C ARG A 50 7.74 -5.44 0.71
N GLU A 51 6.70 -5.96 0.08
CA GLU A 51 6.66 -6.14 -1.38
C GLU A 51 6.25 -4.88 -2.14
N LEU A 52 5.51 -3.96 -1.50
CA LEU A 52 5.03 -2.74 -2.16
C LEU A 52 6.13 -1.83 -2.71
N PRO A 53 7.28 -1.61 -2.04
CA PRO A 53 8.38 -0.80 -2.55
C PRO A 53 8.86 -1.25 -3.92
N ALA A 54 9.14 -2.55 -4.05
CA ALA A 54 9.58 -3.14 -5.31
C ALA A 54 8.54 -2.95 -6.42
N ARG A 55 7.24 -2.99 -6.09
CA ARG A 55 6.15 -2.74 -7.05
C ARG A 55 6.05 -1.28 -7.45
N ILE A 56 6.23 -0.35 -6.52
CA ILE A 56 6.28 1.10 -6.78
C ILE A 56 7.48 1.42 -7.69
N GLU A 57 8.65 0.86 -7.40
CA GLU A 57 9.85 1.03 -8.22
C GLU A 57 9.66 0.46 -9.62
N ALA A 58 9.01 -0.71 -9.75
CA ALA A 58 8.67 -1.31 -11.04
C ALA A 58 7.62 -0.50 -11.84
N LEU A 59 6.81 0.32 -11.18
CA LEU A 59 5.87 1.23 -11.85
C LEU A 59 6.58 2.45 -12.47
N GLY A 60 7.74 2.86 -11.91
CA GLY A 60 8.55 3.95 -12.43
C GLY A 60 7.74 5.22 -12.70
N GLU A 61 7.71 5.65 -13.96
CA GLU A 61 6.96 6.84 -14.44
C GLU A 61 5.45 6.79 -14.17
N LYS A 62 4.87 5.59 -13.96
CA LYS A 62 3.44 5.43 -13.71
C LYS A 62 3.05 5.66 -12.26
N ALA A 63 4.02 5.64 -11.34
CA ALA A 63 3.76 5.96 -9.94
C ALA A 63 3.57 7.47 -9.79
N GLN A 64 2.44 7.90 -9.23
CA GLN A 64 2.17 9.34 -9.08
C GLN A 64 3.06 9.97 -7.99
N ALA A 65 3.35 9.22 -6.94
CA ALA A 65 4.16 9.69 -5.82
C ALA A 65 4.98 8.51 -5.24
N PRO A 66 5.96 7.98 -5.98
CA PRO A 66 6.73 6.82 -5.55
C PRO A 66 7.45 7.10 -4.22
N GLU A 67 8.04 8.28 -4.06
CA GLU A 67 8.75 8.67 -2.84
C GLU A 67 7.83 8.74 -1.62
N GLU A 68 6.65 9.35 -1.75
CA GLU A 68 5.68 9.48 -0.66
C GLU A 68 5.04 8.12 -0.31
N ALA A 69 4.78 7.29 -1.32
CA ALA A 69 4.31 5.93 -1.14
C ALA A 69 5.31 5.10 -0.34
N LEU A 70 6.58 5.14 -0.74
CA LEU A 70 7.69 4.46 -0.05
C LEU A 70 7.84 4.95 1.39
N ALA A 71 7.73 6.26 1.63
CA ALA A 71 7.79 6.83 2.98
C ALA A 71 6.65 6.31 3.87
N LYS A 72 5.40 6.30 3.38
CA LYS A 72 4.26 5.75 4.14
C LYS A 72 4.36 4.25 4.35
N ILE A 73 4.87 3.49 3.37
CA ILE A 73 5.10 2.05 3.50
C ILE A 73 6.11 1.79 4.63
N LYS A 74 7.23 2.53 4.66
CA LYS A 74 8.23 2.45 5.74
C LYS A 74 7.62 2.80 7.10
N ALA A 75 6.82 3.86 7.17
CA ALA A 75 6.11 4.23 8.40
C ALA A 75 5.12 3.14 8.86
N ALA A 76 4.45 2.46 7.93
CA ALA A 76 3.53 1.37 8.24
C ALA A 76 4.26 0.09 8.70
N LEU A 77 5.45 -0.20 8.17
CA LEU A 77 6.30 -1.31 8.63
C LEU A 77 6.83 -1.09 10.06
N GLY A 78 6.86 0.15 10.54
CA GLY A 78 7.30 0.47 11.90
C GLY A 78 8.82 0.67 11.96
N ALA A 79 9.28 1.74 11.29
CA ALA A 79 10.51 2.40 11.72
C ALA A 79 10.29 3.02 13.12
#